data_AF-A0A2V9L093-F1
#
_entry.id   AF-A0A2V9L093-F1
#
_cell.length_a   1.000
_cell.length_b   1.000
_cell.length_c   1.000
_cell.angle_alpha   90.00
_cell.angle_beta   90.00
_cell.angle_gamma   90.00
#
_symmetry.space_group_name_H-M   'P 1'
#
loop_
_entity.id
_entity.type
_entity.pdbx_description
1 polymer ?
#
loop_
_entity_poly.entity_id
_entity_poly.type
_entity_poly.pdbx_seq_one_letter_code
_entity_poly.pdbx_strand_id
1 'polypeptide(L)'
;MREWAIPETRMLVEPICGRSGERGWTVTWKGRGWFDSFAAYLELFHQALTAAEDAAMQVAPSVKYHLPTPKENFWKEDEYTFTTQALLEVWKRHRGEQVMPLEKDFSPTLAGSERAAEQAKILEWLGTVPRLVHRAAPGQVHVGLKIFNALFEDEFQLRMLDAVEAAPPGEERADFLAYANRLFDPAKQFEGKVGVAYGGPDLSGRNLAGLERFLALESDGREPGRARERLPVSATGDIHSGRIAAEYLVRGASSFQMHTIFQLPDSEFTMRAGNKTDKALHQILFHPQDGFLVWLLDLGERFGLKGAQNVAETAAWCRDQWDKIIEPLSQ
;
A
#
# COMPACT_ATOMS: atom_id res chain seq x y z
N MET A 1 8.67 11.17 20.35
CA MET A 1 8.05 9.82 20.27
C MET A 1 7.27 9.42 21.53
N ARG A 2 7.53 9.97 22.74
CA ARG A 2 6.84 9.54 23.99
C ARG A 2 5.33 9.81 24.06
N GLU A 3 4.81 10.91 23.50
CA GLU A 3 3.36 11.18 23.51
C GLU A 3 2.53 10.29 22.55
N TRP A 4 3.18 9.36 21.82
CA TRP A 4 2.61 8.73 20.61
C TRP A 4 2.67 7.19 20.66
N ALA A 5 3.42 6.61 21.59
CA ALA A 5 3.46 5.18 21.86
C ALA A 5 2.39 4.85 22.93
N ILE A 6 1.17 4.52 22.49
CA ILE A 6 0.08 4.12 23.37
C ILE A 6 0.08 2.59 23.44
N PRO A 7 0.33 1.97 24.61
CA PRO A 7 0.38 0.51 24.76
C PRO A 7 -0.94 -0.18 24.40
N GLU A 8 -2.06 0.52 24.59
CA GLU A 8 -3.40 0.00 24.29
C GLU A 8 -3.72 0.13 22.79
N THR A 9 -3.12 -0.75 21.99
CA THR A 9 -3.53 -0.91 20.59
C THR A 9 -4.83 -1.72 20.54
N ARG A 10 -5.98 -1.04 20.59
CA ARG A 10 -7.28 -1.69 20.37
C ARG A 10 -7.72 -1.50 18.93
N MET A 11 -7.80 -2.62 18.20
CA MET A 11 -8.46 -2.67 16.90
C MET A 11 -9.93 -2.99 17.11
N LEU A 12 -10.81 -2.14 16.58
CA LEU A 12 -12.24 -2.39 16.52
C LEU A 12 -12.61 -2.67 15.06
N VAL A 13 -13.08 -3.88 14.81
CA VAL A 13 -13.64 -4.27 13.52
C VAL A 13 -15.12 -3.94 13.54
N GLU A 14 -15.55 -3.02 12.69
CA GLU A 14 -16.93 -2.51 12.68
C GLU A 14 -17.47 -2.43 11.24
N PRO A 15 -18.78 -2.67 11.04
CA PRO A 15 -19.43 -2.40 9.77
C PRO A 15 -19.34 -0.92 9.43
N ILE A 16 -19.19 -0.62 8.13
CA ILE A 16 -19.24 0.73 7.59
C ILE A 16 -20.09 0.73 6.31
N CYS A 17 -20.70 1.87 6.01
CA CYS A 17 -21.42 2.08 4.75
C CYS A 17 -20.68 3.17 3.97
N GLY A 18 -20.30 2.87 2.74
CA GLY A 18 -19.72 3.85 1.82
C GLY A 18 -20.76 4.86 1.36
N ARG A 19 -20.30 5.93 0.71
CA ARG A 19 -21.16 6.98 0.13
C ARG A 19 -22.10 6.47 -0.96
N SER A 20 -21.70 5.39 -1.64
CA SER A 20 -22.52 4.67 -2.63
C SER A 20 -23.65 3.84 -2.02
N GLY A 21 -23.69 3.68 -0.69
CA GLY A 21 -24.58 2.76 0.01
C GLY A 21 -24.03 1.33 0.12
N GLU A 22 -22.85 1.07 -0.44
CA GLU A 22 -22.18 -0.23 -0.31
C GLU A 22 -21.78 -0.49 1.15
N ARG A 23 -22.14 -1.68 1.65
CA ARG A 23 -21.78 -2.11 3.00
C ARG A 23 -20.43 -2.81 2.96
N GLY A 24 -19.58 -2.49 3.92
CA GLY A 24 -18.31 -3.17 4.12
C GLY A 24 -17.87 -3.14 5.58
N TRP A 25 -16.56 -3.30 5.78
CA TRP A 25 -15.96 -3.35 7.10
C TRP A 25 -14.80 -2.37 7.19
N THR A 26 -14.61 -1.79 8.36
CA THR A 26 -13.41 -1.02 8.68
C THR A 26 -12.81 -1.54 9.97
N VAL A 27 -11.49 -1.44 10.08
CA VAL A 27 -10.81 -1.61 11.37
C VAL A 27 -10.48 -0.24 11.91
N THR A 28 -11.31 0.31 12.79
CA THR A 28 -10.98 1.55 13.49
C THR A 28 -9.94 1.25 14.56
N TRP A 29 -8.92 2.09 14.67
CA TRP A 29 -7.76 1.79 15.48
C TRP A 29 -7.39 2.90 16.46
N LYS A 30 -7.03 2.50 17.67
CA LYS A 30 -6.44 3.36 18.72
C LYS A 30 -4.93 3.13 18.79
N GLY A 31 -4.15 4.19 18.63
CA GLY A 31 -2.67 4.16 18.64
C GLY A 31 -2.04 4.50 17.28
N ARG A 32 -0.70 4.50 17.20
CA ARG A 32 0.08 4.60 15.94
C ARG A 32 1.08 3.45 15.84
N GLY A 33 1.13 2.80 14.66
CA GLY A 33 1.60 1.41 14.40
C GLY A 33 2.11 0.58 15.59
N TRP A 34 3.43 0.39 15.57
CA TRP A 34 4.20 -0.29 16.58
C TRP A 34 4.37 0.61 17.82
N PHE A 35 4.08 0.08 19.02
CA PHE A 35 4.20 0.83 20.27
C PHE A 35 5.43 0.48 21.10
N ASP A 36 6.12 -0.62 20.79
CA ASP A 36 7.30 -1.08 21.53
C ASP A 36 8.58 -0.38 21.03
N SER A 37 9.72 -0.74 21.62
CA SER A 37 11.04 -0.30 21.23
C SER A 37 11.42 -0.74 19.81
N PHE A 38 12.38 -0.04 19.22
CA PHE A 38 12.95 -0.43 17.93
C PHE A 38 13.67 -1.79 18.01
N ALA A 39 14.33 -2.10 19.13
CA ALA A 39 14.96 -3.40 19.34
C ALA A 39 13.94 -4.56 19.29
N ALA A 40 12.77 -4.37 19.90
CA ALA A 40 11.68 -5.34 19.82
C ALA A 40 11.11 -5.45 18.39
N TYR A 41 11.13 -4.37 17.60
CA TYR A 41 10.75 -4.43 16.18
C TYR A 41 11.75 -5.20 15.33
N LEU A 42 13.05 -5.05 15.59
CA LEU A 42 14.10 -5.84 14.94
C LEU A 42 13.95 -7.34 15.27
N GLU A 43 13.60 -7.65 16.51
CA GLU A 43 13.31 -9.03 16.93
C GLU A 43 12.05 -9.58 16.25
N LEU A 44 10.97 -8.79 16.15
CA LEU A 44 9.80 -9.18 15.35
C LEU A 44 10.18 -9.44 13.88
N PHE A 45 11.03 -8.60 13.29
CA PHE A 45 11.48 -8.78 11.92
C PHE A 45 12.31 -10.07 11.75
N HIS A 46 13.21 -10.36 12.70
CA HIS A 46 13.94 -11.63 12.76
C HIS A 46 13.00 -12.85 12.83
N GLN A 47 12.00 -12.80 13.72
CA GLN A 47 11.01 -13.88 13.87
C GLN A 47 10.16 -14.06 12.61
N ALA A 48 9.74 -12.95 11.99
CA ALA A 48 8.98 -12.98 10.74
C ALA A 48 9.79 -13.58 9.58
N LEU A 49 11.07 -13.23 9.45
CA LEU A 49 11.96 -13.82 8.46
C LEU A 49 12.14 -15.32 8.69
N THR A 50 12.38 -15.74 9.94
CA THR A 50 12.51 -17.15 10.33
C THR A 50 11.26 -17.95 9.96
N ALA A 51 10.08 -17.43 10.30
CA ALA A 51 8.80 -18.10 9.98
C ALA A 51 8.50 -18.16 8.47
N ALA A 52 9.13 -17.29 7.67
CA ALA A 52 8.94 -17.20 6.23
C ALA A 52 9.93 -18.03 5.40
N GLU A 53 10.93 -18.66 6.03
CA GLU A 53 11.99 -19.41 5.33
C GLU A 53 11.45 -20.60 4.55
N ASP A 54 10.72 -21.50 5.22
CA ASP A 54 10.19 -22.75 4.63
C ASP A 54 9.21 -22.48 3.47
N ALA A 55 8.49 -21.36 3.54
CA ALA A 55 7.52 -20.95 2.53
C ALA A 55 8.14 -20.11 1.40
N ALA A 56 9.45 -19.82 1.46
CA ALA A 56 10.12 -18.84 0.59
C ALA A 56 9.34 -17.51 0.48
N MET A 57 8.70 -17.09 1.58
CA MET A 57 7.84 -15.93 1.60
C MET A 57 8.67 -14.65 1.76
N GLN A 58 8.38 -13.64 0.92
CA GLN A 58 9.00 -12.33 1.02
C GLN A 58 8.48 -11.61 2.27
N VAL A 59 9.39 -11.03 3.06
CA VAL A 59 9.06 -10.19 4.22
C VAL A 59 9.71 -8.83 4.00
N ALA A 60 8.94 -7.75 4.19
CA ALA A 60 9.42 -6.38 4.11
C ALA A 60 9.09 -5.63 5.42
N PRO A 61 10.06 -5.00 6.09
CA PRO A 61 9.76 -4.11 7.21
C PRO A 61 9.10 -2.83 6.70
N SER A 62 8.07 -2.36 7.42
CA SER A 62 7.40 -1.08 7.17
C SER A 62 7.87 -0.03 8.19
N VAL A 63 8.39 1.11 7.72
CA VAL A 63 9.12 2.09 8.55
C VAL A 63 8.54 3.49 8.41
N LYS A 64 8.42 4.20 9.54
CA LYS A 64 8.04 5.62 9.62
C LYS A 64 9.24 6.47 10.00
N TYR A 65 10.04 6.84 9.01
CA TYR A 65 11.14 7.77 9.20
C TYR A 65 10.66 9.19 9.48
N HIS A 66 11.55 10.00 10.04
CA HIS A 66 11.42 11.44 10.17
C HIS A 66 10.96 12.11 8.86
N LEU A 67 9.86 12.86 8.96
CA LEU A 67 9.40 13.78 7.92
C LEU A 67 9.38 15.20 8.50
N PRO A 68 10.12 16.16 7.91
CA PRO A 68 10.14 17.54 8.39
C PRO A 68 8.77 18.19 8.24
N THR A 69 8.32 18.89 9.27
CA THR A 69 7.15 19.78 9.20
C THR A 69 7.42 20.95 8.24
N PRO A 70 6.39 21.71 7.81
CA PRO A 70 6.61 22.92 7.01
C PRO A 70 7.56 23.95 7.64
N LYS A 71 7.68 23.95 8.97
CA LYS A 71 8.57 24.86 9.72
C LYS A 71 9.98 24.29 9.91
N GLU A 72 10.20 23.00 9.64
CA GLU A 72 11.51 22.36 9.73
C GLU A 72 12.22 22.40 8.37
N ASN A 73 13.47 22.85 8.38
CA ASN A 73 14.33 22.95 7.20
C ASN A 73 15.47 21.91 7.18
N PHE A 74 15.41 20.89 8.05
CA PHE A 74 16.43 19.86 8.16
C PHE A 74 15.82 18.45 8.13
N TRP A 75 16.63 17.48 7.71
CA TRP A 75 16.31 16.06 7.74
C TRP A 75 17.15 15.38 8.83
N LYS A 76 16.55 14.45 9.57
CA LYS A 76 17.29 13.61 10.53
C LYS A 76 17.96 12.44 9.81
N GLU A 77 18.95 12.72 8.98
CA GLU A 77 19.62 11.72 8.13
C GLU A 77 20.24 10.56 8.94
N ASP A 78 20.72 10.83 10.16
CA ASP A 78 21.21 9.81 11.08
C ASP A 78 20.11 8.78 11.45
N GLU A 79 18.85 9.20 11.56
CA GLU A 79 17.72 8.31 11.81
C GLU A 79 17.49 7.36 10.64
N TYR A 80 17.62 7.86 9.40
CA TYR A 80 17.52 7.05 8.18
C TYR A 80 18.66 6.02 8.11
N THR A 81 19.88 6.47 8.37
CA THR A 81 21.08 5.64 8.37
C THR A 81 20.98 4.52 9.41
N PHE A 82 20.77 4.91 10.67
CA PHE A 82 20.70 3.97 11.80
C PHE A 82 19.60 2.93 11.61
N THR A 83 18.39 3.37 11.26
CA THR A 83 17.22 2.47 11.15
C THR A 83 17.38 1.48 10.00
N THR A 84 17.81 1.97 8.83
CA THR A 84 17.94 1.14 7.62
C THR A 84 19.07 0.12 7.77
N GLN A 85 20.23 0.55 8.30
CA GLN A 85 21.36 -0.35 8.53
C GLN A 85 21.02 -1.42 9.57
N ALA A 86 20.34 -1.06 10.67
CA ALA A 86 19.94 -2.04 11.68
C ALA A 86 18.97 -3.10 11.13
N LEU A 87 18.02 -2.71 10.27
CA LEU A 87 17.14 -3.66 9.57
C LEU A 87 17.93 -4.54 8.58
N LEU A 88 18.84 -3.95 7.82
CA LEU A 88 19.67 -4.67 6.86
C LEU A 88 20.56 -5.72 7.55
N GLU A 89 21.10 -5.43 8.73
CA GLU A 89 21.88 -6.39 9.51
C GLU A 89 21.06 -7.61 9.93
N VAL A 90 19.77 -7.44 10.24
CA VAL A 90 18.87 -8.57 10.48
C VAL A 90 18.62 -9.34 9.19
N TRP A 91 18.31 -8.63 8.10
CA TRP A 91 18.05 -9.23 6.78
C TRP A 91 19.22 -10.10 6.28
N LYS A 92 20.45 -9.60 6.37
CA LYS A 92 21.67 -10.31 5.93
C LYS A 92 21.87 -11.66 6.62
N ARG A 93 21.44 -11.80 7.88
CA ARG A 93 21.53 -13.07 8.62
C ARG A 93 20.65 -14.16 8.01
N HIS A 94 19.53 -13.80 7.37
CA HIS A 94 18.58 -14.74 6.78
C HIS A 94 18.75 -14.89 5.26
N ARG A 95 19.10 -13.80 4.57
CA ARG A 95 19.04 -13.70 3.10
C ARG A 95 20.37 -13.35 2.45
N GLY A 96 21.45 -13.19 3.24
CA GLY A 96 22.77 -12.83 2.75
C GLY A 96 22.77 -11.48 2.01
N GLU A 97 23.44 -11.43 0.86
CA GLU A 97 23.57 -10.21 0.04
C GLU A 97 22.36 -9.95 -0.89
N GLN A 98 21.24 -10.67 -0.71
CA GLN A 98 20.01 -10.33 -1.44
C GLN A 98 19.54 -8.92 -1.06
N VAL A 99 18.96 -8.19 -2.03
CA VAL A 99 18.44 -6.84 -1.79
C VAL A 99 17.22 -6.91 -0.86
N MET A 100 17.23 -6.12 0.21
CA MET A 100 16.13 -6.07 1.19
C MET A 100 15.00 -5.18 0.66
N PRO A 101 13.76 -5.67 0.48
CA PRO A 101 12.65 -4.76 0.27
C PRO A 101 12.35 -4.02 1.58
N LEU A 102 12.06 -2.73 1.50
CA LEU A 102 11.68 -1.90 2.63
C LEU A 102 10.48 -1.04 2.23
N GLU A 103 9.43 -1.05 3.03
CA GLU A 103 8.30 -0.14 2.83
C GLU A 103 8.49 1.09 3.71
N LYS A 104 8.49 2.27 3.11
CA LYS A 104 8.33 3.51 3.84
C LYS A 104 6.85 3.84 3.94
N ASP A 105 6.32 3.87 5.17
CA ASP A 105 4.91 4.17 5.45
C ASP A 105 4.67 5.69 5.59
N PHE A 106 3.92 6.29 4.66
CA PHE A 106 3.25 7.54 4.92
C PHE A 106 1.90 7.25 5.62
N SER A 107 1.93 7.33 6.94
CA SER A 107 0.78 7.13 7.83
C SER A 107 -0.46 7.92 7.40
N PRO A 108 -1.68 7.37 7.50
CA PRO A 108 -2.91 8.08 7.14
C PRO A 108 -3.18 9.26 8.09
N THR A 109 -2.72 9.16 9.33
CA THR A 109 -2.75 10.23 10.32
C THR A 109 -1.76 11.37 10.04
N LEU A 110 -0.90 11.27 9.02
CA LEU A 110 -0.19 12.43 8.47
C LEU A 110 -1.16 13.31 7.69
N ALA A 111 -2.09 12.72 6.94
CA ALA A 111 -3.07 13.43 6.11
C ALA A 111 -3.88 14.45 6.92
N GLY A 112 -4.26 14.08 8.14
CA GLY A 112 -4.98 14.95 9.07
C GLY A 112 -4.11 15.77 10.03
N SER A 113 -2.79 15.81 9.82
CA SER A 113 -1.87 16.56 10.69
C SER A 113 -1.41 17.86 10.05
N GLU A 114 -1.02 18.84 10.86
CA GLU A 114 -0.40 20.09 10.37
C GLU A 114 0.82 19.85 9.48
N ARG A 115 1.48 18.68 9.59
CA ARG A 115 2.63 18.34 8.75
C ARG A 115 2.27 18.25 7.28
N ALA A 116 1.09 17.72 6.95
CA ALA A 116 0.62 17.54 5.58
C ALA A 116 -0.32 18.67 5.13
N ALA A 117 -0.30 19.82 5.81
CA ALA A 117 -1.11 20.98 5.44
C ALA A 117 -0.59 21.69 4.18
N GLU A 118 0.62 21.38 3.71
CA GLU A 118 1.23 22.04 2.56
C GLU A 118 1.60 21.04 1.46
N GLN A 119 0.97 21.21 0.30
CA GLN A 119 1.19 20.38 -0.89
C GLN A 119 2.68 20.30 -1.27
N ALA A 120 3.40 21.43 -1.25
CA ALA A 120 4.82 21.49 -1.63
C ALA A 120 5.70 20.61 -0.72
N LYS A 121 5.43 20.61 0.59
CA LYS A 121 6.19 19.82 1.56
C LYS A 121 5.94 18.31 1.37
N ILE A 122 4.71 17.91 1.02
CA ILE A 122 4.40 16.51 0.68
C ILE A 122 5.18 16.05 -0.54
N LEU A 123 5.22 16.86 -1.60
CA LEU A 123 5.97 16.54 -2.82
C LEU A 123 7.48 16.48 -2.56
N GLU A 124 8.01 17.39 -1.73
CA GLU A 124 9.41 17.34 -1.26
C GLU A 124 9.70 16.00 -0.56
N TRP A 125 8.80 15.52 0.29
CA TRP A 125 8.99 14.23 0.96
C TRP A 125 9.02 13.06 -0.01
N LEU A 126 8.13 13.04 -1.01
CA LEU A 126 8.05 11.95 -1.98
C LEU A 126 9.33 11.83 -2.81
N GLY A 127 9.97 12.96 -3.15
CA GLY A 127 11.26 12.97 -3.85
C GLY A 127 12.47 12.73 -2.94
N THR A 128 12.44 13.18 -1.68
CA THR A 128 13.63 13.13 -0.82
C THR A 128 13.82 11.80 -0.10
N VAL A 129 12.71 11.15 0.29
CA VAL A 129 12.75 9.94 1.12
C VAL A 129 13.47 8.76 0.45
N PRO A 130 13.18 8.39 -0.82
CA PRO A 130 13.89 7.28 -1.47
C PRO A 130 15.41 7.46 -1.43
N ARG A 131 15.87 8.67 -1.76
CA ARG A 131 17.29 9.04 -1.73
C ARG A 131 17.93 8.82 -0.36
N LEU A 132 17.27 9.24 0.72
CA LEU A 132 17.82 9.06 2.06
C LEU A 132 17.91 7.58 2.47
N VAL A 133 16.94 6.76 2.06
CA VAL A 133 16.98 5.31 2.32
C VAL A 133 18.05 4.62 1.49
N HIS A 134 18.15 4.94 0.20
CA HIS A 134 19.19 4.39 -0.67
C HIS A 134 20.59 4.75 -0.21
N ARG A 135 20.84 5.99 0.21
CA ARG A 135 22.14 6.41 0.75
C ARG A 135 22.50 5.72 2.06
N ALA A 136 21.51 5.39 2.89
CA ALA A 136 21.73 4.65 4.12
C ALA A 136 22.24 3.21 3.87
N ALA A 137 21.86 2.61 2.74
CA ALA A 137 22.23 1.25 2.36
C ALA A 137 22.37 1.10 0.82
N PRO A 138 23.44 1.67 0.21
CA PRO A 138 23.57 1.73 -1.24
C PRO A 138 23.54 0.34 -1.89
N GLY A 139 22.68 0.17 -2.89
CA GLY A 139 22.51 -1.08 -3.66
C GLY A 139 22.02 -2.29 -2.89
N GLN A 140 21.63 -2.12 -1.61
CA GLN A 140 21.28 -3.22 -0.70
C GLN A 140 19.82 -3.18 -0.28
N VAL A 141 19.07 -2.15 -0.69
CA VAL A 141 17.64 -2.00 -0.39
C VAL A 141 16.86 -1.63 -1.64
N HIS A 142 15.63 -2.16 -1.74
CA HIS A 142 14.59 -1.66 -2.63
C HIS A 142 13.53 -0.96 -1.78
N VAL A 143 13.39 0.35 -1.92
CA VAL A 143 12.46 1.17 -1.12
C VAL A 143 11.14 1.37 -1.84
N GLY A 144 10.05 0.92 -1.23
CA GLY A 144 8.70 1.22 -1.66
C GLY A 144 8.08 2.35 -0.87
N LEU A 145 7.26 3.18 -1.52
CA LEU A 145 6.52 4.23 -0.83
C LEU A 145 5.06 3.82 -0.66
N LYS A 146 4.61 3.67 0.58
CA LYS A 146 3.18 3.54 0.89
C LYS A 146 2.59 4.92 1.10
N ILE A 147 2.06 5.50 0.04
CA ILE A 147 1.54 6.87 0.08
C ILE A 147 0.15 6.91 0.72
N PHE A 148 -0.16 8.03 1.36
CA PHE A 148 -1.46 8.26 1.98
C PHE A 148 -2.46 8.82 0.98
N ASN A 149 -3.74 8.62 1.28
CA ASN A 149 -4.82 9.37 0.64
C ASN A 149 -4.84 10.80 1.22
N ALA A 150 -4.55 11.80 0.38
CA ALA A 150 -4.53 13.20 0.79
C ALA A 150 -5.94 13.74 1.12
N LEU A 151 -6.00 14.75 1.99
CA LEU A 151 -7.24 15.50 2.26
C LEU A 151 -7.51 16.61 1.22
N PHE A 152 -6.55 16.87 0.35
CA PHE A 152 -6.70 17.76 -0.81
C PHE A 152 -7.57 17.11 -1.89
N GLU A 153 -7.84 17.90 -2.93
CA GLU A 153 -8.54 17.48 -4.14
C GLU A 153 -7.82 16.31 -4.85
N ASP A 154 -8.56 15.53 -5.62
CA ASP A 154 -8.03 14.34 -6.30
C ASP A 154 -6.90 14.68 -7.29
N GLU A 155 -6.92 15.88 -7.85
CA GLU A 155 -5.87 16.44 -8.70
C GLU A 155 -4.52 16.48 -7.96
N PHE A 156 -4.53 16.74 -6.65
CA PHE A 156 -3.31 16.67 -5.85
C PHE A 156 -2.87 15.22 -5.60
N GLN A 157 -3.80 14.28 -5.44
CA GLN A 157 -3.46 12.86 -5.34
C GLN A 157 -2.77 12.36 -6.62
N LEU A 158 -3.24 12.80 -7.80
CA LEU A 158 -2.59 12.51 -9.10
C LEU A 158 -1.20 13.14 -9.20
N ARG A 159 -1.01 14.37 -8.67
CA ARG A 159 0.32 14.99 -8.58
C ARG A 159 1.28 14.22 -7.66
N MET A 160 0.78 13.63 -6.57
CA MET A 160 1.59 12.76 -5.71
C MET A 160 2.04 11.50 -6.45
N LEU A 161 1.13 10.85 -7.19
CA LEU A 161 1.45 9.70 -8.04
C LEU A 161 2.50 10.06 -9.11
N ASP A 162 2.28 11.18 -9.81
CA ASP A 162 3.22 11.68 -10.81
C ASP A 162 4.59 11.97 -10.21
N ALA A 163 4.67 12.62 -9.05
CA ALA A 163 5.94 12.92 -8.40
C ALA A 163 6.77 11.66 -8.07
N VAL A 164 6.11 10.57 -7.67
CA VAL A 164 6.78 9.29 -7.39
C VAL A 164 7.24 8.60 -8.68
N GLU A 165 6.35 8.50 -9.68
CA GLU A 165 6.66 7.86 -10.96
C GLU A 165 7.66 8.66 -11.81
N ALA A 166 7.69 9.97 -11.61
CA ALA A 166 8.51 10.88 -12.39
C ALA A 166 9.92 11.12 -11.88
N ALA A 167 10.24 10.59 -10.70
CA ALA A 167 11.58 10.71 -10.15
C ALA A 167 12.62 10.05 -11.08
N PRO A 168 13.80 10.67 -11.29
CA PRO A 168 14.85 10.12 -12.14
C PRO A 168 15.27 8.72 -11.67
N PRO A 169 15.55 7.76 -12.57
CA PRO A 169 16.07 6.45 -12.20
C PRO A 169 17.33 6.54 -11.33
N GLY A 170 17.48 5.62 -10.38
CA GLY A 170 18.58 5.58 -9.42
C GLY A 170 18.11 5.93 -8.00
N GLU A 171 19.01 6.52 -7.20
CA GLU A 171 18.76 6.72 -5.76
C GLU A 171 17.55 7.60 -5.44
N GLU A 172 17.17 8.51 -6.34
CA GLU A 172 16.04 9.44 -6.15
C GLU A 172 14.67 8.77 -6.33
N ARG A 173 14.62 7.62 -7.01
CA ARG A 173 13.38 6.94 -7.35
C ARG A 173 13.04 5.90 -6.29
N ALA A 174 11.75 5.72 -6.01
CA ALA A 174 11.28 4.53 -5.30
C ALA A 174 11.35 3.31 -6.24
N ASP A 175 11.44 2.10 -5.67
CA ASP A 175 11.47 0.85 -6.43
C ASP A 175 10.07 0.25 -6.62
N PHE A 176 9.13 0.59 -5.73
CA PHE A 176 7.73 0.22 -5.86
C PHE A 176 6.80 1.22 -5.16
N LEU A 177 5.52 1.16 -5.50
CA LEU A 177 4.49 2.00 -4.92
C LEU A 177 3.48 1.13 -4.17
N ALA A 178 3.15 1.46 -2.92
CA ALA A 178 1.99 0.89 -2.25
C ALA A 178 0.85 1.92 -2.22
N TYR A 179 -0.23 1.64 -2.96
CA TYR A 179 -1.30 2.61 -3.23
C TYR A 179 -2.68 2.08 -2.77
N ALA A 180 -3.37 2.73 -1.85
CA ALA A 180 -2.90 3.77 -0.94
C ALA A 180 -3.38 3.52 0.51
N ASN A 181 -2.74 4.19 1.45
CA ASN A 181 -3.08 4.09 2.86
C ASN A 181 -4.53 4.53 3.14
N ARG A 182 -5.03 4.22 4.34
CA ARG A 182 -6.41 4.48 4.76
C ARG A 182 -6.86 5.92 4.51
N LEU A 183 -8.16 6.09 4.32
CA LEU A 183 -8.79 7.41 4.33
C LEU A 183 -8.72 8.00 5.74
N PHE A 184 -8.86 9.32 5.85
CA PHE A 184 -8.87 10.03 7.11
C PHE A 184 -10.12 10.92 7.21
N ASP A 185 -10.88 10.77 8.28
CA ASP A 185 -12.01 11.62 8.60
C ASP A 185 -11.62 12.57 9.75
N PRO A 186 -11.43 13.88 9.50
CA PRO A 186 -11.04 14.84 10.52
C PRO A 186 -12.16 15.17 11.53
N ALA A 187 -13.41 14.84 11.24
CA ALA A 187 -14.57 15.12 12.10
C ALA A 187 -14.99 13.92 12.95
N LYS A 188 -14.70 12.68 12.50
CA LYS A 188 -15.02 11.46 13.26
C LYS A 188 -14.35 11.48 14.63
N GLN A 189 -15.13 11.16 15.66
CA GLN A 189 -14.65 10.96 17.02
C GLN A 189 -14.62 9.47 17.35
N PHE A 190 -13.52 9.02 17.95
CA PHE A 190 -13.39 7.67 18.46
C PHE A 190 -12.58 7.67 19.75
N GLU A 191 -13.16 7.13 20.82
CA GLU A 191 -12.55 7.07 22.17
C GLU A 191 -11.88 8.39 22.62
N GLY A 192 -12.56 9.53 22.41
CA GLY A 192 -12.07 10.85 22.85
C GLY A 192 -11.00 11.49 21.96
N LYS A 193 -10.66 10.88 20.82
CA LYS A 193 -9.83 11.49 19.77
C LYS A 193 -10.69 11.93 18.60
N VAL A 194 -10.42 13.12 18.09
CA VAL A 194 -10.99 13.67 16.85
C VAL A 194 -9.99 13.36 15.73
N GLY A 195 -10.49 12.90 14.58
CA GLY A 195 -9.65 12.52 13.45
C GLY A 195 -9.33 11.03 13.43
N VAL A 196 -10.00 10.28 12.57
CA VAL A 196 -9.91 8.81 12.54
C VAL A 196 -9.59 8.31 11.14
N ALA A 197 -8.59 7.43 11.04
CA ALA A 197 -8.30 6.72 9.81
C ALA A 197 -9.26 5.53 9.62
N TYR A 198 -9.79 5.35 8.42
CA TYR A 198 -10.77 4.31 8.12
C TYR A 198 -10.55 3.66 6.74
N GLY A 199 -11.06 2.43 6.60
CA GLY A 199 -11.10 1.70 5.32
C GLY A 199 -12.54 1.49 4.85
N GLY A 200 -12.80 0.38 4.16
CA GLY A 200 -14.11 0.05 3.62
C GLY A 200 -14.31 0.57 2.18
N PRO A 201 -15.54 0.49 1.66
CA PRO A 201 -15.82 0.69 0.23
C PRO A 201 -15.39 2.05 -0.33
N ASP A 202 -15.47 3.12 0.47
CA ASP A 202 -15.00 4.43 0.04
C ASP A 202 -13.48 4.44 -0.23
N LEU A 203 -12.69 3.62 0.49
CA LEU A 203 -11.24 3.53 0.30
C LEU A 203 -10.90 2.81 -1.00
N SER A 204 -11.49 1.65 -1.29
CA SER A 204 -11.29 0.97 -2.57
C SER A 204 -11.81 1.84 -3.72
N GLY A 205 -12.99 2.44 -3.58
CA GLY A 205 -13.56 3.35 -4.57
C GLY A 205 -12.64 4.52 -4.91
N ARG A 206 -12.11 5.23 -3.90
CA ARG A 206 -11.18 6.34 -4.13
C ARG A 206 -9.87 5.88 -4.76
N ASN A 207 -9.31 4.77 -4.28
CA ASN A 207 -8.03 4.25 -4.79
C ASN A 207 -8.17 3.78 -6.25
N LEU A 208 -9.21 3.01 -6.58
CA LEU A 208 -9.45 2.53 -7.94
C LEU A 208 -9.68 3.70 -8.90
N ALA A 209 -10.49 4.70 -8.52
CA ALA A 209 -10.72 5.90 -9.32
C ALA A 209 -9.43 6.71 -9.54
N GLY A 210 -8.57 6.83 -8.52
CA GLY A 210 -7.28 7.50 -8.64
C GLY A 210 -6.32 6.81 -9.61
N LEU A 211 -6.21 5.48 -9.54
CA LEU A 211 -5.38 4.69 -10.46
C LEU A 211 -5.90 4.78 -11.90
N GLU A 212 -7.21 4.67 -12.07
CA GLU A 212 -7.87 4.79 -13.37
C GLU A 212 -7.65 6.15 -14.02
N ARG A 213 -7.86 7.25 -13.29
CA ARG A 213 -7.56 8.61 -13.78
C ARG A 213 -6.08 8.77 -14.12
N PHE A 214 -5.19 8.16 -13.34
CA PHE A 214 -3.76 8.20 -13.59
C PHE A 214 -3.34 7.47 -14.87
N LEU A 215 -3.98 6.34 -15.20
CA LEU A 215 -3.77 5.61 -16.45
C LEU A 215 -4.37 6.35 -17.66
N ALA A 216 -5.55 6.97 -17.50
CA ALA A 216 -6.20 7.75 -18.56
C ALA A 216 -5.38 8.98 -18.99
N LEU A 217 -4.75 9.68 -18.03
CA LEU A 217 -3.90 10.85 -18.32
C LEU A 217 -2.73 10.51 -19.26
N GLU A 218 -2.24 9.27 -19.24
CA GLU A 218 -1.16 8.83 -20.11
C GLU A 218 -1.66 8.47 -21.51
N SER A 219 -2.85 7.87 -21.57
CA SER A 219 -3.46 7.41 -22.82
C SER A 219 -3.91 8.58 -23.71
N ASP A 220 -4.32 9.69 -23.09
CA ASP A 220 -4.71 10.94 -23.77
C ASP A 220 -3.56 11.67 -24.51
N GLY A 221 -2.34 11.11 -24.54
CA GLY A 221 -1.23 11.61 -25.35
C GLY A 221 -0.73 13.00 -24.97
N ARG A 222 -1.06 13.49 -23.76
CA ARG A 222 -0.70 14.85 -23.31
C ARG A 222 0.79 15.06 -23.08
N GLU A 223 1.63 14.03 -23.15
CA GLU A 223 3.10 14.13 -23.17
C GLU A 223 3.71 13.01 -24.05
N PRO A 224 3.89 13.23 -25.36
CA PRO A 224 4.59 12.30 -26.24
C PRO A 224 6.06 12.17 -25.78
N GLY A 225 6.45 11.03 -25.21
CA GLY A 225 7.84 10.75 -24.81
C GLY A 225 8.05 10.10 -23.44
N ARG A 226 7.00 9.92 -22.62
CA ARG A 226 7.10 9.11 -21.39
C ARG A 226 6.85 7.61 -21.64
N ALA A 227 7.71 6.95 -22.41
CA ALA A 227 7.88 5.51 -22.21
C ALA A 227 8.68 5.32 -20.90
N ARG A 228 8.04 5.57 -19.75
CA ARG A 228 8.67 5.40 -18.44
C ARG A 228 8.40 3.99 -17.96
N GLU A 229 9.47 3.30 -17.56
CA GLU A 229 9.34 2.05 -16.81
C GLU A 229 8.53 2.34 -15.55
N ARG A 230 7.27 1.87 -15.49
CA ARG A 230 6.35 2.14 -14.37
C ARG A 230 6.79 1.38 -13.13
N LEU A 231 6.57 1.95 -11.96
CA LEU A 231 6.84 1.24 -10.72
C LEU A 231 5.86 0.07 -10.56
N PRO A 232 6.31 -1.10 -10.09
CA PRO A 232 5.42 -2.12 -9.57
C PRO A 232 4.50 -1.52 -8.49
N VAL A 233 3.20 -1.80 -8.59
CA VAL A 233 2.19 -1.30 -7.65
C VAL A 233 1.73 -2.43 -6.75
N SER A 234 1.91 -2.25 -5.44
CA SER A 234 1.29 -3.06 -4.40
C SER A 234 -0.03 -2.41 -3.98
N ALA A 235 -1.16 -2.94 -4.46
CA ALA A 235 -2.47 -2.42 -4.10
C ALA A 235 -2.79 -2.66 -2.63
N THR A 236 -3.45 -1.68 -2.02
CA THR A 236 -4.05 -1.78 -0.69
C THR A 236 -5.32 -0.93 -0.66
N GLY A 237 -6.25 -1.31 0.20
CA GLY A 237 -7.50 -0.58 0.39
C GLY A 237 -8.70 -1.46 0.12
N ASP A 238 -9.35 -1.90 1.19
CA ASP A 238 -10.60 -2.66 1.16
C ASP A 238 -10.65 -3.85 0.17
N ILE A 239 -9.52 -4.54 0.01
CA ILE A 239 -9.46 -5.80 -0.73
C ILE A 239 -10.09 -6.89 0.15
N HIS A 240 -11.42 -6.99 0.07
CA HIS A 240 -12.24 -7.91 0.85
C HIS A 240 -12.71 -9.14 0.04
N SER A 241 -12.46 -9.13 -1.27
CA SER A 241 -12.76 -10.24 -2.19
C SER A 241 -11.70 -10.32 -3.30
N GLY A 242 -11.65 -11.46 -3.96
CA GLY A 242 -10.83 -11.63 -5.16
C GLY A 242 -11.30 -10.80 -6.34
N ARG A 243 -12.60 -10.47 -6.43
CA ARG A 243 -13.13 -9.50 -7.39
C ARG A 243 -12.45 -8.13 -7.23
N ILE A 244 -12.42 -7.59 -6.02
CA ILE A 244 -11.74 -6.30 -5.76
C ILE A 244 -10.24 -6.39 -6.05
N ALA A 245 -9.58 -7.52 -5.73
CA ALA A 245 -8.19 -7.72 -6.12
C ALA A 245 -7.99 -7.69 -7.65
N ALA A 246 -8.92 -8.28 -8.42
CA ALA A 246 -8.90 -8.22 -9.88
C ALA A 246 -9.13 -6.80 -10.41
N GLU A 247 -10.00 -6.00 -9.79
CA GLU A 247 -10.17 -4.58 -10.15
C GLU A 247 -8.86 -3.79 -10.00
N TYR A 248 -8.10 -4.05 -8.94
CA TYR A 248 -6.76 -3.46 -8.76
C TYR A 248 -5.75 -3.99 -9.77
N LEU A 249 -5.77 -5.31 -10.06
CA LEU A 249 -4.89 -5.94 -11.04
C LEU A 249 -5.05 -5.29 -12.42
N VAL A 250 -6.29 -5.09 -12.86
CA VAL A 250 -6.62 -4.49 -14.15
C VAL A 250 -6.15 -3.03 -14.23
N ARG A 251 -6.03 -2.36 -13.09
CA ARG A 251 -5.42 -1.02 -12.97
C ARG A 251 -3.91 -1.07 -12.69
N GLY A 252 -3.30 -2.23 -12.89
CA GLY A 252 -1.85 -2.40 -12.87
C GLY A 252 -1.23 -2.78 -11.55
N ALA A 253 -2.00 -3.22 -10.55
CA ALA A 253 -1.42 -3.75 -9.32
C ALA A 253 -0.78 -5.13 -9.53
N SER A 254 0.50 -5.26 -9.22
CA SER A 254 1.27 -6.50 -9.33
C SER A 254 1.40 -7.28 -8.01
N SER A 255 0.94 -6.71 -6.90
CA SER A 255 0.79 -7.38 -5.61
C SER A 255 -0.33 -6.73 -4.78
N PHE A 256 -0.75 -7.40 -3.70
CA PHE A 256 -1.88 -6.98 -2.88
C PHE A 256 -1.55 -7.05 -1.39
N GLN A 257 -1.85 -5.99 -0.64
CA GLN A 257 -1.78 -5.96 0.82
C GLN A 257 -3.20 -5.92 1.38
N MET A 258 -3.49 -6.85 2.28
CA MET A 258 -4.81 -7.05 2.87
C MET A 258 -4.69 -7.04 4.39
N HIS A 259 -5.62 -6.33 5.05
CA HIS A 259 -5.62 -6.23 6.51
C HIS A 259 -7.01 -6.54 7.08
N THR A 260 -8.04 -5.77 6.68
CA THR A 260 -9.39 -5.87 7.26
C THR A 260 -9.99 -7.26 7.13
N ILE A 261 -9.81 -7.93 5.99
CA ILE A 261 -10.38 -9.26 5.78
C ILE A 261 -9.87 -10.29 6.81
N PHE A 262 -8.59 -10.24 7.20
CA PHE A 262 -8.03 -11.11 8.23
C PHE A 262 -8.48 -10.77 9.65
N GLN A 263 -9.27 -9.71 9.83
CA GLN A 263 -9.79 -9.29 11.12
C GLN A 263 -11.29 -9.60 11.28
N LEU A 264 -11.98 -10.03 10.21
CA LEU A 264 -13.42 -10.24 10.23
C LEU A 264 -13.84 -11.34 11.24
N PRO A 265 -15.06 -11.26 11.77
CA PRO A 265 -15.67 -12.35 12.51
C PRO A 265 -15.82 -13.62 11.67
N ASP A 266 -15.79 -14.79 12.31
CA ASP A 266 -15.93 -16.09 11.64
C ASP A 266 -17.27 -16.27 10.91
N SER A 267 -18.30 -15.50 11.28
CA SER A 267 -19.60 -15.46 10.60
C SER A 267 -19.52 -14.99 9.16
N GLU A 268 -18.51 -14.18 8.84
CA GLU A 268 -18.34 -13.55 7.53
C GLU A 268 -17.71 -14.49 6.49
N PHE A 269 -17.22 -15.66 6.91
CA PHE A 269 -16.60 -16.64 6.00
C PHE A 269 -17.51 -17.83 5.71
N THR A 270 -17.56 -18.23 4.44
CA THR A 270 -18.27 -19.44 4.01
C THR A 270 -17.57 -20.71 4.51
N MET A 271 -16.23 -20.72 4.53
CA MET A 271 -15.43 -21.83 5.03
C MET A 271 -15.61 -21.97 6.56
N ARG A 272 -16.10 -23.14 7.01
CA ARG A 272 -16.42 -23.39 8.43
C ARG A 272 -15.28 -24.03 9.24
N ALA A 273 -14.31 -24.65 8.57
CA ALA A 273 -13.14 -25.27 9.19
C ALA A 273 -11.85 -24.45 8.92
N GLY A 274 -10.74 -24.82 9.56
CA GLY A 274 -9.47 -24.12 9.42
C GLY A 274 -9.34 -22.88 10.33
N ASN A 275 -8.14 -22.30 10.34
CA ASN A 275 -7.86 -21.07 11.08
C ASN A 275 -8.37 -19.84 10.29
N LYS A 276 -8.30 -18.65 10.89
CA LYS A 276 -8.81 -17.41 10.26
C LYS A 276 -8.09 -17.08 8.95
N THR A 277 -6.80 -17.31 8.86
CA THR A 277 -6.00 -17.10 7.64
C THR A 277 -6.49 -18.03 6.53
N ASP A 278 -6.72 -19.32 6.82
CA ASP A 278 -7.24 -20.29 5.85
C ASP A 278 -8.59 -19.83 5.30
N LYS A 279 -9.50 -19.38 6.18
CA LYS A 279 -10.84 -18.91 5.80
C LYS A 279 -10.78 -17.66 4.92
N ALA A 280 -9.95 -16.69 5.28
CA ALA A 280 -9.79 -15.47 4.50
C ALA A 280 -9.16 -15.74 3.13
N LEU A 281 -8.10 -16.55 3.07
CA LEU A 281 -7.47 -16.94 1.80
C LEU A 281 -8.43 -17.76 0.93
N HIS A 282 -9.22 -18.65 1.53
CA HIS A 282 -10.23 -19.41 0.80
C HIS A 282 -11.29 -18.49 0.18
N GLN A 283 -11.78 -17.50 0.93
CA GLN A 283 -12.73 -16.52 0.43
C GLN A 283 -12.13 -15.68 -0.72
N ILE A 284 -10.90 -15.20 -0.56
CA ILE A 284 -10.25 -14.35 -1.58
C ILE A 284 -9.95 -15.14 -2.86
N LEU A 285 -9.45 -16.37 -2.75
CA LEU A 285 -8.96 -17.11 -3.91
C LEU A 285 -10.05 -17.91 -4.61
N PHE A 286 -10.93 -18.57 -3.84
CA PHE A 286 -11.78 -19.66 -4.33
C PHE A 286 -13.28 -19.39 -4.23
N HIS A 287 -13.74 -18.19 -3.80
CA HIS A 287 -15.17 -17.89 -3.84
C HIS A 287 -15.69 -18.03 -5.28
N PRO A 288 -16.80 -18.74 -5.55
CA PRO A 288 -17.19 -19.10 -6.91
C PRO A 288 -17.61 -17.89 -7.77
N GLN A 289 -17.95 -16.76 -7.14
CA GLN A 289 -18.37 -15.53 -7.83
C GLN A 289 -17.38 -14.38 -7.63
N ASP A 290 -16.70 -14.34 -6.48
CA ASP A 290 -15.85 -13.21 -6.07
C ASP A 290 -14.41 -13.64 -5.79
N GLY A 291 -14.04 -14.88 -6.13
CA GLY A 291 -12.72 -15.42 -5.93
C GLY A 291 -11.77 -14.95 -7.03
N PHE A 292 -10.52 -14.70 -6.66
CA PHE A 292 -9.53 -14.09 -7.53
C PHE A 292 -9.23 -15.00 -8.73
N LEU A 293 -9.23 -16.32 -8.53
CA LEU A 293 -9.00 -17.27 -9.62
C LEU A 293 -10.12 -17.24 -10.68
N VAL A 294 -11.38 -17.07 -10.26
CA VAL A 294 -12.51 -16.97 -11.21
C VAL A 294 -12.37 -15.71 -12.05
N TRP A 295 -12.01 -14.58 -11.44
CA TRP A 295 -11.79 -13.33 -12.15
C TRP A 295 -10.55 -13.36 -13.02
N LEU A 296 -9.46 -14.03 -12.62
CA LEU A 296 -8.30 -14.23 -13.49
C LEU A 296 -8.65 -15.04 -14.73
N LEU A 297 -9.47 -16.09 -14.59
CA LEU A 297 -9.94 -16.89 -15.73
C LEU A 297 -10.82 -16.06 -16.66
N ASP A 298 -11.78 -15.31 -16.12
CA ASP A 298 -12.66 -14.41 -16.88
C ASP A 298 -11.85 -13.34 -17.63
N LEU A 299 -10.90 -12.68 -16.97
CA LEU A 299 -9.98 -11.73 -17.61
C LEU A 299 -9.15 -12.41 -18.71
N GLY A 300 -8.71 -13.64 -18.48
CA GLY A 300 -8.00 -14.45 -19.46
C GLY A 300 -8.81 -14.70 -20.73
N GLU A 301 -10.08 -15.07 -20.58
CA GLU A 301 -11.00 -15.29 -21.69
C GLU A 301 -11.36 -13.98 -22.42
N ARG A 302 -11.70 -12.92 -21.67
CA ARG A 302 -12.10 -11.62 -22.25
C ARG A 302 -11.00 -10.95 -23.06
N PHE A 303 -9.76 -11.05 -22.58
CA PHE A 303 -8.63 -10.32 -23.15
C PHE A 303 -7.64 -11.21 -23.91
N GLY A 304 -7.89 -12.52 -23.97
CA GLY A 304 -6.99 -13.48 -24.62
C GLY A 304 -5.61 -13.55 -23.96
N LEU A 305 -5.56 -13.43 -22.63
CA LEU A 305 -4.31 -13.52 -21.88
C LEU A 305 -3.71 -14.91 -22.03
N LYS A 306 -2.39 -14.99 -22.18
CA LYS A 306 -1.70 -16.29 -22.34
C LYS A 306 -1.73 -17.03 -20.99
N GLY A 307 -2.07 -18.32 -20.99
CA GLY A 307 -2.19 -19.15 -19.79
C GLY A 307 -0.91 -19.36 -18.95
N ALA A 308 0.20 -18.71 -19.29
CA ALA A 308 1.46 -18.75 -18.53
C ALA A 308 1.78 -17.42 -17.81
N GLN A 309 0.94 -16.38 -17.95
CA GLN A 309 1.21 -15.09 -17.32
C GLN A 309 0.99 -15.15 -15.80
N ASN A 310 1.96 -14.68 -15.03
CA ASN A 310 1.79 -14.45 -13.59
C ASN A 310 1.12 -13.09 -13.30
N VAL A 311 0.73 -12.85 -12.05
CA VAL A 311 0.03 -11.62 -11.61
C VAL A 311 0.79 -10.35 -12.04
N ALA A 312 2.11 -10.31 -11.92
CA ALA A 312 2.90 -9.13 -12.29
C ALA A 312 2.93 -8.90 -13.80
N GLU A 313 3.02 -9.97 -14.59
CA GLU A 313 2.97 -9.91 -16.05
C GLU A 313 1.57 -9.49 -16.55
N THR A 314 0.51 -10.00 -15.93
CA THR A 314 -0.86 -9.57 -16.21
C THR A 314 -1.06 -8.10 -15.84
N ALA A 315 -0.58 -7.66 -14.68
CA ALA A 315 -0.64 -6.26 -14.26
C ALA A 315 0.05 -5.32 -15.26
N ALA A 316 1.26 -5.70 -15.71
CA ALA A 316 1.99 -4.94 -16.72
C ALA A 316 1.23 -4.87 -18.04
N TRP A 317 0.75 -6.02 -18.52
CA TRP A 317 -0.07 -6.08 -19.73
C TRP A 317 -1.33 -5.19 -19.62
N CYS A 318 -2.02 -5.22 -18.48
CA CYS A 318 -3.22 -4.41 -18.28
C CYS A 318 -2.92 -2.91 -18.34
N ARG A 319 -1.82 -2.45 -17.73
CA ARG A 319 -1.41 -1.04 -17.84
C ARG A 319 -1.09 -0.65 -19.27
N ASP A 320 -0.33 -1.48 -19.97
CA ASP A 320 0.12 -1.20 -21.34
C ASP A 320 -1.03 -1.23 -22.35
N GLN A 321 -2.14 -1.89 -22.02
CA GLN A 321 -3.32 -2.03 -22.87
C GLN A 321 -4.55 -1.34 -22.28
N TRP A 322 -4.36 -0.34 -21.40
CA TRP A 322 -5.45 0.31 -20.67
C TRP A 322 -6.60 0.78 -21.57
N ASP A 323 -6.31 1.37 -22.73
CA ASP A 323 -7.32 1.80 -23.71
C ASP A 323 -8.23 0.67 -24.20
N LYS A 324 -7.68 -0.55 -24.35
CA LYS A 324 -8.45 -1.73 -24.77
C LYS A 324 -9.30 -2.32 -23.64
N ILE A 325 -8.98 -1.97 -22.40
CA ILE A 325 -9.59 -2.52 -21.19
C ILE A 325 -10.73 -1.62 -20.71
N ILE A 326 -10.56 -0.29 -20.79
CA ILE A 326 -11.56 0.66 -20.28
C ILE A 326 -12.89 0.59 -21.06
N GLU A 327 -12.84 0.33 -22.37
CA GLU A 327 -14.03 0.20 -23.22
C GLU A 327 -14.95 -0.95 -22.76
N PRO A 328 -14.47 -2.18 -22.55
CA PRO A 328 -15.26 -3.28 -21.99
C PRO A 328 -15.70 -3.11 -20.52
N LEU A 329 -14.94 -2.39 -19.70
CA LEU A 329 -15.30 -2.17 -18.28
C LEU A 329 -16.44 -1.17 -18.09
N SER A 330 -16.73 -0.36 -19.11
CA SER A 330 -17.76 0.68 -19.08
C SER A 330 -19.14 0.19 -19.57
N GLN A 331 -19.29 -1.09 -19.94
CA GLN A 331 -20.53 -1.73 -20.40
C GLN A 331 -21.09 -2.69 -19.35
#